data_AF-A0A6A3XSM5-F1
#
_entry.id   AF-A0A6A3XSM5-F1
#
_cell.length_a   1.000
_cell.length_b   1.000
_cell.length_c   1.000
_cell.angle_alpha   90.00
_cell.angle_beta   90.00
_cell.angle_gamma   90.00
#
_symmetry.space_group_name_H-M   'P 1'
#
loop_
_entity.id
_entity.type
_entity.pdbx_description
1 polymer ?
#
loop_
_entity_poly.entity_id
_entity_poly.type
_entity_poly.pdbx_seq_one_letter_code
_entity_poly.pdbx_strand_id
1 'polypeptide(L)'
;MLAGIALSAVALAGLATQTNAHGYLEQPKPSWLDSPNPGWVALVDNYWDIGSGGDQCGKFKAMAEQKGVSVKDVVLDMVKGQKCGNTLDSGAAQPIPSDGKVKRLGNGGGGFTHVGPCEIYLDDKMVLHGDNCQDEYKGGDVGSTQTSDMPVDYSACNGRCTLTFYWLAFQNAQWQAYVNCVPLSGSGVSATPMEGSISSTTQQQQSTPAPNQQQNQQENKEDNKGENQQNQDQQNQLNNDQQSQQDQQNKDQQNNDQQNLQNQDQQNHQNNNQQVNNQQNND
;
A
#
# COMPACT_ATOMS: atom_id res chain seq x y z
N MET A 1 -41.07 25.17 -45.55
CA MET A 1 -40.65 25.06 -44.14
C MET A 1 -40.22 23.63 -43.91
N LEU A 2 -38.91 23.36 -43.81
CA LEU A 2 -38.38 22.07 -43.38
C LEU A 2 -37.28 22.38 -42.37
N ALA A 3 -37.62 22.18 -41.09
CA ALA A 3 -36.74 22.42 -39.96
C ALA A 3 -35.71 21.28 -39.89
N GLY A 4 -34.42 21.64 -39.89
CA GLY A 4 -33.33 20.71 -39.62
C GLY A 4 -33.23 20.46 -38.12
N ILE A 5 -33.33 19.21 -37.71
CA ILE A 5 -32.97 18.77 -36.35
C ILE A 5 -31.60 18.10 -36.48
N ALA A 6 -30.57 18.78 -35.98
CA ALA A 6 -29.26 18.18 -35.80
C ALA A 6 -29.27 17.37 -34.50
N LEU A 7 -29.17 16.04 -34.61
CA LEU A 7 -28.94 15.15 -33.48
C LEU A 7 -27.44 15.11 -33.18
N SER A 8 -27.00 15.87 -32.16
CA SER A 8 -25.66 15.75 -31.60
C SER A 8 -25.59 14.49 -30.74
N ALA A 9 -24.92 13.44 -31.23
CA ALA A 9 -24.58 12.28 -30.42
C ALA A 9 -23.38 12.62 -29.53
N VAL A 10 -23.62 12.89 -28.25
CA VAL A 10 -22.55 12.99 -27.24
C VAL A 10 -22.22 11.56 -26.81
N ALA A 11 -21.13 11.01 -27.35
CA ALA A 11 -20.56 9.78 -26.84
C ALA A 11 -19.86 10.09 -25.50
N LEU A 12 -20.52 9.82 -24.37
CA LEU A 12 -19.81 9.73 -23.10
C LEU A 12 -18.93 8.48 -23.13
N ALA A 13 -17.64 8.66 -23.37
CA ALA A 13 -16.64 7.66 -23.03
C ALA A 13 -16.59 7.55 -21.49
N GLY A 14 -17.21 6.50 -20.95
CA GLY A 14 -17.07 6.16 -19.54
C GLY A 14 -15.62 5.81 -19.24
N LEU A 15 -14.90 6.69 -18.58
CA LEU A 15 -13.67 6.35 -17.89
C LEU A 15 -14.05 5.43 -16.72
N ALA A 16 -13.93 4.13 -16.92
CA ALA A 16 -14.02 3.19 -15.81
C ALA A 16 -12.75 3.34 -14.96
N THR A 17 -12.78 4.25 -13.99
CA THR A 17 -11.78 4.29 -12.91
C THR A 17 -12.07 3.14 -11.96
N GLN A 18 -11.68 1.92 -12.33
CA GLN A 18 -11.61 0.83 -11.37
C GLN A 18 -10.30 0.97 -10.57
N THR A 19 -10.22 1.98 -9.71
CA THR A 19 -9.16 2.04 -8.68
C THR A 19 -9.61 1.19 -7.50
N ASN A 20 -9.67 -0.12 -7.70
CA ASN A 20 -9.84 -1.05 -6.59
C ASN A 20 -8.47 -1.33 -5.97
N ALA A 21 -8.00 -0.34 -5.22
CA ALA A 21 -6.69 -0.32 -4.62
C ALA A 21 -6.77 -0.86 -3.17
N HIS A 22 -5.81 -1.67 -2.78
CA HIS A 22 -5.86 -2.50 -1.55
C HIS A 22 -4.60 -2.34 -0.67
N GLY A 23 -3.76 -1.35 -0.99
CA GLY A 23 -2.69 -0.86 -0.14
C GLY A 23 -1.30 -0.97 -0.76
N TYR A 24 -0.34 -0.34 -0.09
CA TYR A 24 1.04 -0.24 -0.52
C TYR A 24 1.97 -0.21 0.70
N LEU A 25 3.28 -0.32 0.44
CA LEU A 25 4.29 -0.04 1.44
C LEU A 25 4.45 1.48 1.60
N GLU A 26 4.03 1.99 2.76
CA GLU A 26 4.27 3.37 3.18
C GLU A 26 5.76 3.58 3.48
N GLN A 27 6.38 2.58 4.12
CA GLN A 27 7.80 2.60 4.46
C GLN A 27 8.41 1.18 4.38
N PRO A 28 9.56 0.96 3.73
CA PRO A 28 10.21 1.89 2.80
C PRO A 28 9.36 2.06 1.53
N LYS A 29 9.33 3.27 0.97
CA LYS A 29 8.41 3.62 -0.12
C LYS A 29 8.92 3.07 -1.47
N PRO A 30 8.11 2.31 -2.24
CA PRO A 30 8.52 1.80 -3.54
C PRO A 30 8.55 2.90 -4.61
N SER A 31 9.31 2.65 -5.67
CA SER A 31 9.15 3.35 -6.95
C SER A 31 8.19 2.55 -7.83
N TRP A 32 7.25 3.22 -8.50
CA TRP A 32 6.24 2.58 -9.37
C TRP A 32 6.74 2.48 -10.82
N LEU A 33 6.27 1.47 -11.57
CA LEU A 33 6.59 1.32 -13.00
C LEU A 33 6.13 2.51 -13.84
N ASP A 34 4.86 2.91 -13.65
CA ASP A 34 4.24 4.03 -14.35
C ASP A 34 3.79 5.10 -13.35
N SER A 35 2.62 4.90 -12.75
CA SER A 35 2.02 5.74 -11.70
C SER A 35 1.77 4.91 -10.44
N PRO A 36 1.52 5.54 -9.28
CA PRO A 36 1.11 4.83 -8.09
C PRO A 36 -0.04 3.85 -8.35
N ASN A 37 0.21 2.55 -8.14
CA ASN A 37 -0.75 1.48 -8.41
C ASN A 37 -0.80 0.47 -7.24
N PRO A 38 -1.47 0.81 -6.14
CA PRO A 38 -1.65 -0.05 -4.96
C PRO A 38 -2.66 -1.20 -5.14
N GLY A 39 -2.97 -1.60 -6.38
CA GLY A 39 -3.80 -2.76 -6.69
C GLY A 39 -3.06 -4.10 -6.58
N TRP A 40 -3.81 -5.19 -6.62
CA TRP A 40 -3.23 -6.53 -6.77
C TRP A 40 -2.59 -6.68 -8.15
N VAL A 41 -1.63 -7.59 -8.26
CA VAL A 41 -0.96 -7.94 -9.51
C VAL A 41 -1.75 -9.02 -10.24
N ALA A 42 -2.30 -9.98 -9.49
CA ALA A 42 -3.16 -11.04 -10.03
C ALA A 42 -4.35 -11.30 -9.10
N LEU A 43 -5.49 -11.62 -9.71
CA LEU A 43 -6.71 -12.06 -9.06
C LEU A 43 -7.11 -13.39 -9.68
N VAL A 44 -7.27 -14.41 -8.84
CA VAL A 44 -7.71 -15.74 -9.28
C VAL A 44 -8.80 -16.24 -8.36
N ASP A 45 -9.75 -16.97 -8.92
CA ASP A 45 -10.77 -17.65 -8.12
C ASP A 45 -10.22 -19.02 -7.69
N ASN A 46 -10.17 -19.28 -6.38
CA ASN A 46 -9.77 -20.55 -5.79
C ASN A 46 -8.48 -21.16 -6.39
N TYR A 47 -7.33 -20.49 -6.22
CA TYR A 47 -6.03 -21.02 -6.69
C TYR A 47 -5.81 -22.48 -6.24
N TRP A 48 -6.20 -22.77 -5.00
CA TRP A 48 -6.47 -24.12 -4.51
C TRP A 48 -7.92 -24.22 -4.04
N ASP A 49 -8.50 -25.42 -4.14
CA ASP A 49 -9.83 -25.71 -3.62
C ASP A 49 -9.80 -25.85 -2.09
N ILE A 50 -9.80 -24.71 -1.40
CA ILE A 50 -9.92 -24.63 0.07
C ILE A 50 -11.30 -24.09 0.52
N GLY A 51 -12.21 -23.88 -0.44
CA GLY A 51 -13.53 -23.30 -0.27
C GLY A 51 -13.53 -21.78 0.00
N SER A 52 -14.72 -21.20 0.08
CA SER A 52 -14.92 -19.78 0.41
C SER A 52 -15.26 -19.61 1.90
N GLY A 53 -14.51 -18.77 2.62
CA GLY A 53 -14.79 -18.43 4.02
C GLY A 53 -14.25 -19.42 5.05
N GLY A 54 -14.58 -19.14 6.32
CA GLY A 54 -13.97 -19.79 7.49
C GLY A 54 -12.50 -19.39 7.66
N ASP A 55 -11.70 -20.26 8.28
CA ASP A 55 -10.26 -20.08 8.47
C ASP A 55 -9.48 -20.37 7.18
N GLN A 56 -9.54 -19.46 6.22
CA GLN A 56 -8.81 -19.61 4.96
C GLN A 56 -7.28 -19.57 5.15
N CYS A 57 -6.78 -18.78 6.11
CA CYS A 57 -5.36 -18.72 6.44
C CYS A 57 -4.83 -20.06 6.95
N GLY A 58 -5.52 -20.69 7.90
CA GLY A 58 -5.14 -22.02 8.41
C GLY A 58 -5.24 -23.11 7.35
N LYS A 59 -6.26 -23.06 6.48
CA LYS A 59 -6.37 -24.00 5.34
C LYS A 59 -5.24 -23.79 4.33
N PHE A 60 -4.92 -22.55 3.98
CA PHE A 60 -3.79 -22.23 3.11
C PHE A 60 -2.49 -22.78 3.71
N LYS A 61 -2.23 -22.51 4.99
CA LYS A 61 -1.05 -23.00 5.71
C LYS A 61 -0.91 -24.52 5.60
N ALA A 62 -1.96 -25.27 5.93
CA ALA A 62 -1.95 -26.73 5.85
C ALA A 62 -1.67 -27.24 4.42
N MET A 63 -2.24 -26.58 3.40
CA MET A 63 -2.03 -26.93 2.00
C MET A 63 -0.62 -26.56 1.51
N ALA A 64 -0.08 -25.42 1.95
CA ALA A 64 1.26 -24.96 1.64
C ALA A 64 2.31 -25.91 2.25
N GLU A 65 2.11 -26.32 3.50
CA GLU A 65 2.92 -27.34 4.18
C GLU A 65 2.87 -28.69 3.45
N GLN A 66 1.67 -29.16 3.07
CA GLN A 66 1.50 -30.42 2.32
C GLN A 66 2.22 -30.39 0.97
N LYS A 67 2.20 -29.24 0.28
CA LYS A 67 2.81 -29.05 -1.04
C LYS A 67 4.30 -28.68 -0.97
N GLY A 68 4.80 -28.31 0.21
CA GLY A 68 6.18 -27.86 0.41
C GLY A 68 6.48 -26.53 -0.29
N VAL A 69 5.53 -25.58 -0.27
CA VAL A 69 5.66 -24.26 -0.93
C VAL A 69 5.46 -23.12 0.07
N SER A 70 6.10 -21.97 -0.20
CA SER A 70 5.93 -20.73 0.57
C SER A 70 4.81 -19.83 0.02
N VAL A 71 4.52 -18.73 0.71
CA VAL A 71 3.64 -17.67 0.18
C VAL A 71 4.28 -17.04 -1.05
N LYS A 72 5.59 -16.77 -1.01
CA LYS A 72 6.37 -16.29 -2.16
C LYS A 72 6.18 -17.18 -3.39
N ASP A 73 6.27 -18.50 -3.25
CA ASP A 73 6.14 -19.42 -4.40
C ASP A 73 4.75 -19.34 -5.04
N VAL A 74 3.70 -19.34 -4.20
CA VAL A 74 2.31 -19.23 -4.68
C VAL A 74 2.06 -17.89 -5.36
N VAL A 75 2.49 -16.79 -4.73
CA VAL A 75 2.32 -15.45 -5.28
C VAL A 75 3.09 -15.30 -6.60
N LEU A 76 4.33 -15.80 -6.68
CA LEU A 76 5.13 -15.73 -7.90
C LEU A 76 4.53 -16.55 -9.06
N ASP A 77 3.90 -17.68 -8.78
CA ASP A 77 3.15 -18.45 -9.78
C ASP A 77 1.94 -17.64 -10.29
N MET A 78 1.15 -17.08 -9.37
CA MET A 78 -0.03 -16.29 -9.70
C MET A 78 0.28 -15.08 -10.59
N VAL A 79 1.38 -14.38 -10.34
CA VAL A 79 1.76 -13.15 -11.07
C VAL A 79 2.53 -13.38 -12.37
N LYS A 80 2.73 -14.65 -12.77
CA LYS A 80 3.25 -15.07 -14.09
C LYS A 80 4.49 -14.30 -14.57
N GLY A 81 5.42 -14.02 -13.67
CA GLY A 81 6.70 -13.37 -13.98
C GLY A 81 6.81 -11.88 -13.61
N GLN A 82 5.74 -11.25 -13.13
CA GLN A 82 5.80 -9.90 -12.54
C GLN A 82 6.39 -9.93 -11.13
N LYS A 83 7.68 -10.24 -11.02
CA LYS A 83 8.40 -10.46 -9.75
C LYS A 83 8.39 -9.26 -8.80
N CYS A 84 8.14 -8.06 -9.30
CA CYS A 84 8.01 -6.83 -8.51
C CYS A 84 6.62 -6.18 -8.65
N GLY A 85 5.64 -6.91 -9.17
CA GLY A 85 4.29 -6.42 -9.36
C GLY A 85 4.24 -5.12 -10.15
N ASN A 86 3.71 -4.07 -9.52
CA ASN A 86 3.57 -2.74 -10.10
C ASN A 86 4.76 -1.80 -9.78
N THR A 87 5.83 -2.32 -9.15
CA THR A 87 6.96 -1.55 -8.64
C THR A 87 8.26 -1.88 -9.36
N LEU A 88 9.26 -1.00 -9.23
CA LEU A 88 10.57 -1.11 -9.86
C LEU A 88 11.60 -1.77 -8.93
N ASP A 89 12.27 -2.81 -9.43
CA ASP A 89 13.48 -3.39 -8.83
C ASP A 89 14.73 -2.51 -9.00
N SER A 90 14.74 -1.65 -10.01
CA SER A 90 15.81 -0.68 -10.29
C SER A 90 15.41 0.75 -9.97
N GLY A 91 14.43 0.94 -9.08
CA GLY A 91 13.97 2.24 -8.62
C GLY A 91 14.98 3.00 -7.76
N ALA A 92 14.59 4.18 -7.29
CA ALA A 92 15.40 4.97 -6.37
C ALA A 92 15.55 4.22 -5.02
N ALA A 93 16.80 3.99 -4.60
CA ALA A 93 17.08 3.27 -3.36
C ALA A 93 16.59 4.07 -2.14
N GLN A 94 15.86 3.40 -1.25
CA GLN A 94 15.42 3.95 0.03
C GLN A 94 16.43 3.63 1.13
N PRO A 95 16.58 4.49 2.15
CA PRO A 95 17.33 4.12 3.34
C PRO A 95 16.61 2.99 4.10
N ILE A 96 17.39 2.16 4.81
CA ILE A 96 16.83 1.20 5.76
C ILE A 96 16.04 1.97 6.84
N PRO A 97 14.77 1.62 7.13
CA PRO A 97 13.97 2.25 8.18
C PRO A 97 14.68 2.21 9.54
N SER A 98 14.83 3.37 10.18
CA SER A 98 15.54 3.49 11.46
C SER A 98 14.85 2.80 12.63
N ASP A 99 13.55 2.59 12.54
CA ASP A 99 12.75 1.83 13.51
C ASP A 99 12.71 0.33 13.21
N GLY A 100 13.43 -0.13 12.17
CA GLY A 100 13.51 -1.53 11.78
C GLY A 100 12.19 -2.10 11.25
N LYS A 101 11.25 -1.26 10.81
CA LYS A 101 9.92 -1.71 10.40
C LYS A 101 9.64 -1.52 8.92
N VAL A 102 8.90 -2.45 8.34
CA VAL A 102 8.13 -2.24 7.11
C VAL A 102 6.72 -1.84 7.51
N LYS A 103 6.19 -0.77 6.92
CA LYS A 103 4.88 -0.22 7.21
C LYS A 103 4.00 -0.35 5.99
N ARG A 104 2.90 -1.08 6.13
CA ARG A 104 1.87 -1.22 5.10
C ARG A 104 0.70 -0.31 5.41
N LEU A 105 0.18 0.39 4.39
CA LEU A 105 -1.03 1.17 4.49
C LEU A 105 -2.04 0.69 3.44
N GLY A 106 -3.27 0.42 3.87
CA GLY A 106 -4.39 0.15 2.98
C GLY A 106 -4.76 1.40 2.18
N ASN A 107 -5.26 1.23 0.95
CA ASN A 107 -5.70 2.37 0.13
C ASN A 107 -6.84 3.17 0.78
N GLY A 108 -7.68 2.49 1.56
CA GLY A 108 -8.71 3.12 2.38
C GLY A 108 -8.22 3.53 3.76
N GLY A 109 -6.93 3.44 4.09
CA GLY A 109 -6.39 3.52 5.45
C GLY A 109 -6.39 2.16 6.16
N GLY A 110 -5.71 2.09 7.31
CA GLY A 110 -5.88 0.96 8.25
C GLY A 110 -5.09 -0.34 7.99
N GLY A 111 -4.01 -0.30 7.20
CA GLY A 111 -3.11 -1.46 7.04
C GLY A 111 -3.61 -2.57 6.10
N PHE A 112 -3.67 -3.82 6.56
CA PHE A 112 -4.19 -4.96 5.78
C PHE A 112 -5.72 -4.94 5.70
N THR A 113 -6.27 -4.97 4.48
CA THR A 113 -7.72 -4.87 4.26
C THR A 113 -8.44 -6.22 4.19
N HIS A 114 -7.68 -7.32 4.14
CA HIS A 114 -8.17 -8.69 4.08
C HIS A 114 -7.27 -9.62 4.87
N VAL A 115 -7.80 -10.77 5.27
CA VAL A 115 -6.99 -11.82 5.91
C VAL A 115 -6.12 -12.47 4.86
N GLY A 116 -4.96 -12.97 5.30
CA GLY A 116 -4.09 -13.74 4.45
C GLY A 116 -2.62 -13.71 4.89
N PRO A 117 -1.82 -14.67 4.43
CA PRO A 117 -0.42 -14.77 4.81
C PRO A 117 0.45 -13.79 4.04
N CYS A 118 1.55 -13.38 4.64
CA CYS A 118 2.53 -12.49 4.01
C CYS A 118 3.96 -12.89 4.35
N GLU A 119 4.89 -12.52 3.48
CA GLU A 119 6.32 -12.74 3.67
C GLU A 119 7.10 -11.50 3.24
N ILE A 120 8.21 -11.24 3.94
CA ILE A 120 9.19 -10.22 3.55
C ILE A 120 10.53 -10.91 3.33
N TYR A 121 11.16 -10.56 2.22
CA TYR A 121 12.50 -11.00 1.86
C TYR A 121 13.43 -9.80 1.75
N LEU A 122 14.69 -10.00 2.17
CA LEU A 122 15.82 -9.19 1.77
C LEU A 122 16.65 -10.02 0.80
N ASP A 123 16.66 -9.59 -0.46
CA ASP A 123 17.14 -10.38 -1.59
C ASP A 123 16.47 -11.78 -1.57
N ASP A 124 17.24 -12.84 -1.36
CA ASP A 124 16.74 -14.22 -1.31
C ASP A 124 16.43 -14.71 0.11
N LYS A 125 16.75 -13.94 1.16
CA LYS A 125 16.54 -14.35 2.55
C LYS A 125 15.18 -13.91 3.05
N MET A 126 14.34 -14.87 3.44
CA MET A 126 13.11 -14.57 4.18
C MET A 126 13.47 -14.02 5.56
N VAL A 127 12.92 -12.86 5.90
CA VAL A 127 13.17 -12.15 7.16
C VAL A 127 11.91 -11.97 7.99
N LEU A 128 10.73 -12.20 7.39
CA LEU A 128 9.45 -12.22 8.08
C LEU A 128 8.50 -13.16 7.34
N HIS A 129 7.70 -13.89 8.11
CA HIS A 129 6.56 -14.68 7.65
C HIS A 129 5.44 -14.52 8.67
N GLY A 130 4.22 -14.29 8.20
CA GLY A 130 3.00 -14.31 9.00
C GLY A 130 1.93 -15.15 8.32
N ASP A 131 1.24 -15.96 9.12
CA ASP A 131 0.16 -16.85 8.65
C ASP A 131 -1.12 -16.05 8.39
N ASN A 132 -1.37 -15.03 9.21
CA ASN A 132 -2.46 -14.07 9.03
C ASN A 132 -1.99 -12.66 9.39
N CYS A 133 -1.47 -11.95 8.39
CA CYS A 133 -0.81 -10.67 8.62
C CYS A 133 -1.77 -9.55 9.05
N GLN A 134 -3.07 -9.65 8.72
CA GLN A 134 -4.07 -8.73 9.27
C GLN A 134 -4.25 -8.91 10.77
N ASP A 135 -4.11 -10.13 11.29
CA ASP A 135 -4.22 -10.41 12.71
C ASP A 135 -2.92 -10.18 13.48
N GLU A 136 -1.79 -10.52 12.90
CA GLU A 136 -0.48 -10.38 13.53
C GLU A 136 0.01 -8.92 13.53
N TYR A 137 -0.27 -8.16 12.47
CA TYR A 137 0.19 -6.78 12.30
C TYR A 137 -1.01 -5.83 12.15
N LYS A 138 -1.63 -5.51 13.28
CA LYS A 138 -2.82 -4.66 13.34
C LYS A 138 -2.53 -3.26 12.78
N GLY A 139 -3.30 -2.88 11.76
CA GLY A 139 -3.42 -1.50 11.30
C GLY A 139 -4.56 -0.77 12.03
N GLY A 140 -4.81 0.48 11.65
CA GLY A 140 -5.98 1.23 12.14
C GLY A 140 -7.27 0.87 11.42
N ASP A 141 -8.33 1.64 11.72
CA ASP A 141 -9.58 1.55 10.99
C ASP A 141 -9.49 2.13 9.57
N VAL A 142 -10.48 1.85 8.73
CA VAL A 142 -10.68 2.54 7.45
C VAL A 142 -10.75 4.06 7.70
N GLY A 143 -10.00 4.82 6.92
CA GLY A 143 -9.79 6.26 7.03
C GLY A 143 -8.60 6.65 7.92
N SER A 144 -8.01 5.70 8.65
CA SER A 144 -6.87 5.95 9.52
C SER A 144 -5.53 5.93 8.76
N THR A 145 -4.61 6.78 9.19
CA THR A 145 -3.20 6.76 8.76
C THR A 145 -2.34 5.75 9.53
N GLN A 146 -2.93 5.03 10.47
CA GLN A 146 -2.23 3.99 11.22
C GLN A 146 -1.92 2.79 10.33
N THR A 147 -0.62 2.51 10.18
CA THR A 147 -0.06 1.43 9.38
C THR A 147 -0.07 0.09 10.10
N SER A 148 0.00 -1.00 9.34
CA SER A 148 0.44 -2.30 9.83
C SER A 148 1.97 -2.32 9.87
N ASP A 149 2.52 -2.32 11.08
CA ASP A 149 3.96 -2.28 11.33
C ASP A 149 4.52 -3.70 11.46
N MET A 150 5.38 -4.09 10.52
CA MET A 150 6.04 -5.39 10.47
C MET A 150 7.52 -5.25 10.85
N PRO A 151 7.98 -5.81 11.98
CA PRO A 151 9.37 -5.74 12.39
C PRO A 151 10.24 -6.62 11.49
N VAL A 152 11.33 -6.07 10.96
CA VAL A 152 12.23 -6.77 10.03
C VAL A 152 13.67 -6.69 10.55
N ASP A 153 14.35 -7.84 10.56
CA ASP A 153 15.79 -7.87 10.77
C ASP A 153 16.54 -7.57 9.46
N TYR A 154 17.12 -6.37 9.38
CA TYR A 154 17.87 -5.93 8.22
C TYR A 154 19.33 -6.42 8.19
N SER A 155 19.77 -7.25 9.14
CA SER A 155 21.16 -7.75 9.23
C SER A 155 21.69 -8.41 7.95
N ALA A 156 20.81 -8.92 7.10
CA ALA A 156 21.18 -9.51 5.81
C ALA A 156 21.52 -8.46 4.73
N CYS A 157 21.07 -7.22 4.89
CA CYS A 157 21.31 -6.13 3.94
C CYS A 157 22.67 -5.46 4.20
N ASN A 158 23.62 -5.66 3.28
CA ASN A 158 24.97 -5.13 3.39
C ASN A 158 25.25 -4.14 2.26
N GLY A 159 24.94 -2.86 2.49
CA GLY A 159 25.18 -1.77 1.56
C GLY A 159 24.04 -1.58 0.56
N ARG A 160 23.72 -2.60 -0.25
CA ARG A 160 22.55 -2.62 -1.15
C ARG A 160 21.87 -3.98 -1.10
N CYS A 161 20.54 -3.95 -1.01
CA CYS A 161 19.70 -5.14 -1.09
C CYS A 161 18.33 -4.74 -1.66
N THR A 162 17.50 -5.71 -2.01
CA THR A 162 16.11 -5.50 -2.41
C THR A 162 15.18 -6.04 -1.34
N LEU A 163 14.33 -5.18 -0.78
CA LEU A 163 13.22 -5.64 0.03
C LEU A 163 12.09 -6.06 -0.89
N THR A 164 11.60 -7.29 -0.73
CA THR A 164 10.42 -7.77 -1.45
C THR A 164 9.35 -8.18 -0.47
N PHE A 165 8.17 -7.56 -0.60
CA PHE A 165 6.98 -7.89 0.17
C PHE A 165 6.03 -8.71 -0.69
N TYR A 166 5.64 -9.88 -0.19
CA TYR A 166 4.61 -10.74 -0.77
C TYR A 166 3.42 -10.79 0.17
N TRP A 167 2.21 -10.59 -0.35
CA TRP A 167 0.98 -10.81 0.40
C TRP A 167 -0.04 -11.49 -0.47
N LEU A 168 -0.66 -12.53 0.08
CA LEU A 168 -1.75 -13.24 -0.54
C LEU A 168 -3.01 -12.95 0.26
N ALA A 169 -3.95 -12.21 -0.32
CA ALA A 169 -5.16 -11.78 0.37
C ALA A 169 -6.36 -12.64 -0.05
N PHE A 170 -7.18 -13.03 0.93
CA PHE A 170 -8.40 -13.80 0.70
C PHE A 170 -9.64 -12.92 0.84
N GLN A 171 -10.33 -12.68 -0.28
CA GLN A 171 -11.64 -12.06 -0.31
C GLN A 171 -12.67 -13.10 -0.76
N ASN A 172 -13.24 -13.82 0.21
CA ASN A 172 -14.07 -15.01 -0.08
C ASN A 172 -13.27 -16.02 -0.92
N ALA A 173 -13.79 -16.48 -2.06
CA ALA A 173 -13.09 -17.38 -2.98
C ALA A 173 -11.97 -16.70 -3.80
N GLN A 174 -11.91 -15.37 -3.78
CA GLN A 174 -11.00 -14.60 -4.61
C GLN A 174 -9.65 -14.41 -3.89
N TRP A 175 -8.59 -14.90 -4.53
CA TRP A 175 -7.22 -14.78 -4.05
C TRP A 175 -6.54 -13.66 -4.80
N GLN A 176 -6.02 -12.69 -4.06
CA GLN A 176 -5.35 -11.52 -4.60
C GLN A 176 -3.85 -11.59 -4.26
N ALA A 177 -3.00 -11.56 -5.28
CA ALA A 177 -1.56 -11.54 -5.13
C ALA A 177 -1.02 -10.10 -5.15
N TYR A 178 -0.25 -9.74 -4.12
CA TYR A 178 0.43 -8.47 -4.01
C TYR A 178 1.94 -8.69 -3.95
N VAL A 179 2.67 -7.88 -4.72
CA VAL A 179 4.13 -7.87 -4.72
C VAL A 179 4.64 -6.43 -4.79
N ASN A 180 5.51 -6.06 -3.86
CA ASN A 180 6.24 -4.79 -3.92
C ASN A 180 7.73 -5.04 -3.72
N CYS A 181 8.54 -4.51 -4.63
CA CYS A 181 9.99 -4.43 -4.51
C CYS A 181 10.41 -3.01 -4.12
N VAL A 182 11.37 -2.92 -3.21
CA VAL A 182 11.97 -1.65 -2.79
C VAL A 182 13.48 -1.83 -2.74
N PRO A 183 14.24 -1.21 -3.64
CA PRO A 183 15.69 -1.18 -3.52
C PRO A 183 16.08 -0.42 -2.26
N LEU A 184 16.97 -0.99 -1.46
CA LEU A 184 17.47 -0.39 -0.23
C LEU A 184 18.95 -0.04 -0.34
N SER A 185 19.34 1.00 0.38
CA SER A 185 20.73 1.38 0.60
C SER A 185 21.01 1.60 2.08
N GLY A 186 22.11 1.04 2.56
CA GLY A 186 22.53 1.07 3.96
C GLY A 186 23.02 -0.29 4.42
N SER A 187 23.66 -0.32 5.59
CA SER A 187 24.01 -1.57 6.28
C SER A 187 23.04 -1.76 7.42
N GLY A 188 22.31 -2.88 7.41
CA GLY A 188 21.31 -3.15 8.43
C GLY A 188 21.92 -3.39 9.80
N VAL A 189 21.20 -2.96 10.83
CA VAL A 189 21.46 -3.29 12.24
C VAL A 189 20.37 -4.24 12.71
N SER A 190 20.72 -5.21 13.55
CA SER A 190 19.79 -6.21 14.10
C SER A 190 18.68 -5.53 14.91
N ALA A 191 17.42 -5.90 14.67
CA ALA A 191 16.29 -5.44 15.46
C ALA A 191 16.41 -5.98 16.91
N THR A 192 16.87 -5.14 17.83
CA THR A 192 16.82 -5.42 19.28
C THR A 192 15.94 -4.34 19.91
N PRO A 193 15.03 -4.64 20.86
CA PRO A 193 14.21 -3.61 21.49
C PRO A 193 15.13 -2.67 22.28
N MET A 194 15.29 -1.43 21.81
CA MET A 194 16.07 -0.43 22.53
C MET A 194 15.14 0.36 23.46
N GLU A 195 15.07 -0.10 24.71
CA GLU A 195 14.68 0.73 25.84
C GLU A 195 15.77 1.81 26.04
N GLY A 196 15.34 3.04 26.28
CA GLY A 196 16.10 4.25 25.99
C GLY A 196 17.44 4.44 26.71
N SER A 197 18.32 5.22 26.05
CA SER A 197 19.02 6.31 26.71
C SER A 197 19.63 7.25 25.68
N ILE A 198 19.16 8.50 25.73
CA ILE A 198 19.80 9.64 25.10
C ILE A 198 21.14 9.84 25.81
N SER A 199 22.26 9.70 25.10
CA SER A 199 23.54 10.23 25.56
C SER A 199 24.10 11.15 24.50
N SER A 200 23.83 12.43 24.72
CA SER A 200 24.57 13.56 24.18
C SER A 200 26.07 13.38 24.43
N THR A 201 26.88 13.46 23.38
CA THR A 201 28.31 13.77 23.54
C THR A 201 28.66 14.93 22.62
N THR A 202 28.65 16.11 23.24
CA THR A 202 29.26 17.34 22.72
C THR A 202 30.77 17.16 22.73
N GLN A 203 31.43 17.28 21.59
CA GLN A 203 32.85 17.64 21.53
C GLN A 203 33.01 18.83 20.57
N GLN A 204 33.07 20.01 21.18
CA GLN A 204 33.74 21.18 20.63
C GLN A 204 35.21 21.11 21.02
N GLN A 205 36.09 21.46 20.08
CA GLN A 205 37.36 22.22 20.26
C GLN A 205 37.95 22.43 18.85
N GLN A 206 38.55 23.54 18.44
CA GLN A 206 38.73 24.89 18.96
C GLN A 206 39.57 25.61 17.88
N SER A 207 39.12 26.76 17.37
CA SER A 207 39.93 27.64 16.51
C SER A 207 40.03 29.00 17.19
N THR A 208 41.24 29.42 17.52
CA THR A 208 41.56 30.75 18.08
C THR A 208 41.87 31.78 16.97
N PRO A 209 41.81 33.10 17.26
CA PRO A 209 41.22 34.09 16.34
C PRO A 209 42.08 35.32 15.97
N ALA A 210 41.50 36.12 15.05
CA ALA A 210 41.57 37.59 14.86
C ALA A 210 42.70 38.17 13.98
N PRO A 211 42.63 39.46 13.52
CA PRO A 211 41.54 40.47 13.52
C PRO A 211 41.28 41.14 12.11
N ASN A 212 40.05 41.59 11.75
CA ASN A 212 39.48 42.98 11.81
C ASN A 212 39.95 43.88 10.61
N GLN A 213 39.19 44.70 9.85
CA GLN A 213 37.99 45.53 10.06
C GLN A 213 37.37 46.03 8.71
N GLN A 214 36.04 46.25 8.71
CA GLN A 214 35.22 47.42 8.24
C GLN A 214 35.34 47.91 6.77
N GLN A 215 34.33 48.46 6.07
CA GLN A 215 32.99 49.04 6.34
C GLN A 215 32.29 49.14 4.95
N ASN A 216 31.02 48.74 4.80
CA ASN A 216 29.81 49.58 4.71
C ASN A 216 29.64 50.44 3.43
N GLN A 217 28.66 50.11 2.55
CA GLN A 217 27.45 50.89 2.23
C GLN A 217 26.73 50.42 0.94
N GLN A 218 25.39 50.53 0.98
CA GLN A 218 24.36 50.33 -0.06
C GLN A 218 24.62 51.24 -1.29
N GLU A 219 24.09 51.08 -2.51
CA GLU A 219 22.71 50.81 -2.95
C GLU A 219 22.71 50.73 -4.51
N ASN A 220 22.01 49.76 -5.13
CA ASN A 220 21.02 49.97 -6.22
C ASN A 220 20.54 48.65 -6.87
N LYS A 221 19.21 48.58 -6.97
CA LYS A 221 18.33 47.67 -7.76
C LYS A 221 18.65 47.73 -9.26
N GLU A 222 18.27 46.80 -10.15
CA GLU A 222 16.99 46.10 -10.36
C GLU A 222 17.21 45.01 -11.45
N ASP A 223 16.60 43.82 -11.30
CA ASP A 223 15.84 43.09 -12.35
C ASP A 223 15.76 41.55 -12.15
N ASN A 224 14.54 41.03 -12.37
CA ASN A 224 14.11 39.63 -12.53
C ASN A 224 14.00 38.70 -11.31
N LYS A 225 12.90 38.84 -10.55
CA LYS A 225 12.38 37.75 -9.70
C LYS A 225 10.85 37.80 -9.54
N GLY A 226 10.11 37.89 -10.65
CA GLY A 226 8.64 38.01 -10.65
C GLY A 226 7.86 36.75 -11.06
N GLU A 227 8.42 35.86 -11.89
CA GLU A 227 7.62 34.83 -12.57
C GLU A 227 7.63 33.44 -11.92
N ASN A 228 8.54 33.16 -10.98
CA ASN A 228 8.74 31.79 -10.47
C ASN A 228 7.99 31.46 -9.16
N GLN A 229 7.36 32.45 -8.50
CA GLN A 229 6.55 32.22 -7.30
C GLN A 229 5.06 31.99 -7.64
N GLN A 230 4.52 32.66 -8.66
CA GLN A 230 3.12 32.49 -9.04
C GLN A 230 2.81 31.11 -9.62
N ASN A 231 3.75 30.48 -10.35
CA ASN A 231 3.57 29.14 -10.90
C ASN A 231 3.59 28.01 -9.85
N GLN A 232 4.33 28.18 -8.74
CA GLN A 232 4.38 27.18 -7.66
C GLN A 232 3.13 27.20 -6.79
N ASP A 233 2.60 28.40 -6.48
CA ASP A 233 1.38 28.53 -5.69
C ASP A 233 0.14 28.05 -6.47
N GLN A 234 0.11 28.24 -7.79
CA GLN A 234 -0.99 27.77 -8.64
C GLN A 234 -0.97 26.24 -8.84
N GLN A 235 0.20 25.61 -8.95
CA GLN A 235 0.33 24.14 -8.96
C GLN A 235 -0.05 23.52 -7.62
N ASN A 236 0.33 24.15 -6.49
CA ASN A 236 -0.03 23.66 -5.17
C ASN A 236 -1.54 23.76 -4.89
N GLN A 237 -2.21 24.82 -5.38
CA GLN A 237 -3.67 24.95 -5.30
C GLN A 237 -4.39 23.91 -6.18
N LEU A 238 -3.94 23.71 -7.43
CA LEU A 238 -4.51 22.69 -8.32
C LEU A 238 -4.36 21.27 -7.76
N ASN A 239 -3.23 20.95 -7.12
CA ASN A 239 -3.02 19.64 -6.49
C ASN A 239 -3.92 19.44 -5.26
N ASN A 240 -4.12 20.48 -4.44
CA ASN A 240 -5.00 20.42 -3.27
C ASN A 240 -6.48 20.30 -3.66
N ASP A 241 -6.90 21.01 -4.72
CA ASP A 241 -8.28 20.95 -5.21
C ASP A 241 -8.58 19.59 -5.87
N GLN A 242 -7.60 18.99 -6.56
CA GLN A 242 -7.71 17.63 -7.09
C GLN A 242 -7.78 16.58 -5.97
N GLN A 243 -6.98 16.74 -4.92
CA GLN A 243 -7.01 15.85 -3.76
C GLN A 243 -8.34 15.95 -3.00
N SER A 244 -8.86 17.16 -2.79
CA SER A 244 -10.17 17.34 -2.13
C SER A 244 -11.33 16.79 -2.94
N GLN A 245 -11.29 16.87 -4.27
CA GLN A 245 -12.31 16.27 -5.14
C GLN A 245 -12.22 14.74 -5.15
N GLN A 246 -11.01 14.19 -5.10
CA GLN A 246 -10.78 12.75 -5.01
C GLN A 246 -11.24 12.18 -3.65
N ASP A 247 -11.01 12.90 -2.56
CA ASP A 247 -11.50 12.53 -1.22
C ASP A 247 -13.03 12.53 -1.13
N GLN A 248 -13.70 13.45 -1.82
CA GLN A 248 -15.15 13.51 -1.86
C GLN A 248 -15.73 12.35 -2.68
N GLN A 249 -15.13 12.03 -3.84
CA GLN A 249 -15.52 10.88 -4.66
C GLN A 249 -15.30 9.54 -3.93
N ASN A 250 -14.22 9.43 -3.15
CA ASN A 250 -13.95 8.24 -2.34
C ASN A 250 -14.99 8.03 -1.23
N LYS A 251 -15.47 9.10 -0.59
CA LYS A 251 -16.56 9.01 0.41
C LYS A 251 -17.88 8.56 -0.21
N ASP A 252 -18.20 9.07 -1.40
CA ASP A 252 -19.44 8.71 -2.10
C ASP A 252 -19.41 7.24 -2.58
N GLN A 253 -18.25 6.75 -3.02
CA GLN A 253 -18.07 5.35 -3.40
C GLN A 253 -18.15 4.40 -2.18
N GLN A 254 -17.56 4.76 -1.04
CA GLN A 254 -17.65 3.99 0.21
C GLN A 254 -19.09 3.87 0.73
N ASN A 255 -19.89 4.94 0.63
CA ASN A 255 -21.29 4.90 0.99
C ASN A 255 -22.08 3.90 0.12
N ASN A 256 -21.74 3.81 -1.17
CA ASN A 256 -22.36 2.85 -2.09
C ASN A 256 -21.95 1.41 -1.79
N ASP A 257 -20.66 1.16 -1.49
CA ASP A 257 -20.17 -0.18 -1.19
C ASP A 257 -20.71 -0.70 0.15
N GLN A 258 -20.83 0.17 1.17
CA GLN A 258 -21.46 -0.17 2.44
C GLN A 258 -22.96 -0.45 2.30
N GLN A 259 -23.67 0.30 1.45
CA GLN A 259 -25.07 0.01 1.12
C GLN A 259 -25.21 -1.32 0.36
N ASN A 260 -24.29 -1.64 -0.54
CA ASN A 260 -24.31 -2.92 -1.26
C ASN A 260 -24.06 -4.12 -0.35
N LEU A 261 -23.14 -4.01 0.61
CA LEU A 261 -22.92 -5.03 1.65
C LEU A 261 -24.17 -5.24 2.51
N GLN A 262 -24.81 -4.16 2.97
CA GLN A 262 -26.07 -4.25 3.73
C GLN A 262 -27.20 -4.88 2.92
N ASN A 263 -27.30 -4.58 1.62
CA ASN A 263 -28.30 -5.17 0.74
C ASN A 263 -28.03 -6.67 0.48
N GLN A 264 -26.77 -7.08 0.36
CA GLN A 264 -26.40 -8.50 0.23
C GLN A 264 -26.70 -9.28 1.51
N ASP A 265 -26.40 -8.72 2.68
CA ASP A 265 -26.73 -9.36 3.96
C ASP A 265 -28.25 -9.52 4.14
N GLN A 266 -29.04 -8.55 3.71
CA GLN A 266 -30.50 -8.65 3.72
C GLN A 266 -31.02 -9.72 2.76
N GLN A 267 -30.47 -9.81 1.55
CA GLN A 267 -30.84 -10.86 0.58
C GLN A 267 -30.48 -12.26 1.09
N ASN A 268 -29.32 -12.41 1.73
CA ASN A 268 -28.90 -13.68 2.32
C ASN A 268 -29.81 -14.09 3.49
N HIS A 269 -30.26 -13.15 4.32
CA HIS A 269 -31.25 -13.41 5.37
C HIS A 269 -32.61 -13.81 4.81
N GLN A 270 -33.06 -13.18 3.71
CA GLN A 270 -34.33 -13.54 3.05
C GLN A 270 -34.26 -14.93 2.42
N ASN A 271 -33.16 -15.27 1.75
CA ASN A 271 -32.96 -16.58 1.15
C ASN A 271 -32.88 -17.69 2.20
N ASN A 272 -32.21 -17.46 3.33
CA ASN A 272 -32.17 -18.41 4.44
C ASN A 272 -33.57 -18.63 5.06
N ASN A 273 -34.36 -17.57 5.25
CA ASN A 273 -35.73 -17.70 5.76
C ASN A 273 -36.65 -18.46 4.77
N GLN A 274 -36.46 -18.30 3.46
CA GLN A 274 -37.20 -19.09 2.46
C GLN A 274 -36.80 -20.56 2.48
N GLN A 275 -35.52 -20.89 2.67
CA GLN A 275 -35.07 -22.27 2.78
C GLN A 275 -35.59 -22.96 4.04
N VAL A 276 -35.61 -22.26 5.18
CA VAL A 276 -36.15 -22.78 6.45
C VAL A 276 -37.67 -23.01 6.35
N ASN A 277 -38.41 -22.08 5.74
CA ASN A 277 -39.85 -22.24 5.54
C ASN A 277 -40.21 -23.37 4.55
N ASN A 278 -39.34 -23.64 3.56
CA ASN A 278 -39.54 -24.77 2.63
C ASN A 278 -39.21 -26.12 3.27
N GLN A 279 -38.37 -26.16 4.31
CA GLN A 279 -38.11 -27.38 5.09
C GLN A 279 -39.25 -27.68 6.08
N GLN A 280 -39.89 -26.66 6.65
CA GLN A 280 -41.02 -26.84 7.59
C GLN A 280 -42.35 -27.24 6.92
N ASN A 281 -42.48 -27.06 5.60
CA ASN A 281 -43.69 -27.43 4.85
C ASN A 281 -43.62 -28.83 4.20
N ASN A 282 -42.53 -29.58 4.43
CA ASN A 282 -42.32 -30.93 3.88
C ASN A 282 -42.26 -32.04 4.94
N ASP A 283 -42.59 -31.73 6.20
CA ASP A 283 -42.93 -32.68 7.27
C ASP A 283 -44.43 -32.60 7.60
#